data_AF-A0A7S0P2N0-F1
#
_entry.id   AF-A0A7S0P2N0-F1
#
_cell.length_a   1.000
_cell.length_b   1.000
_cell.length_c   1.000
_cell.angle_alpha   90.00
_cell.angle_beta   90.00
_cell.angle_gamma   90.00
#
_symmetry.space_group_name_H-M   'P 1'
#
loop_
_entity.id
_entity.type
_entity.pdbx_description
1 polymer ?
#
loop_
_entity_poly.entity_id
_entity_poly.type
_entity_poly.pdbx_seq_one_letter_code
_entity_poly.pdbx_strand_id
1 'polypeptide(L)'
;RHLECCSKKPALSDIDEISGLQLLKSDDYARVATWWESPQAYAKKRKAEVIAEAVAEAHSPCTAPVTPKAAKAAKNAATPDKGVSAEMIKDEAAKREEHVDTFSRLPIASLKSCLRENQQLLSGNKGDLVERCVDSKLYGNLPRCSKCGIGRLKVTYSVPIGHGGQGFFSCPGGYDDDAYVRCGYRSTREMRPPWVVTEHEAYTKPARKSTGTSSAGPSSSGALLVD
;
A
#
# COMPACT_ATOMS: atom_id res chain seq x y z
N ARG A 1 19.85 14.46 -1.28
CA ARG A 1 19.02 14.64 -2.50
C ARG A 1 19.37 13.47 -3.42
N HIS A 2 18.44 12.94 -4.22
CA HIS A 2 18.80 11.94 -5.22
C HIS A 2 19.67 12.61 -6.30
N LEU A 3 20.72 11.92 -6.77
CA LEU A 3 21.61 12.41 -7.85
C LEU A 3 20.80 12.80 -9.10
N GLU A 4 19.78 12.01 -9.42
CA GLU A 4 18.87 12.22 -10.55
C GLU A 4 18.00 13.49 -10.42
N CYS A 5 17.80 14.01 -9.21
CA CYS A 5 17.08 15.26 -8.96
C CYS A 5 18.01 16.49 -8.96
N CYS A 6 19.33 16.31 -8.98
CA CYS A 6 20.30 17.39 -9.01
C CYS A 6 20.69 17.70 -10.46
N SER A 7 19.88 18.54 -11.12
CA SER A 7 20.11 18.95 -12.52
C SER A 7 21.21 20.01 -12.71
N LYS A 8 21.73 20.55 -11.61
CA LYS A 8 22.79 21.55 -11.58
C LYS A 8 23.93 21.06 -10.70
N LYS A 9 25.16 21.26 -11.18
CA LYS A 9 26.38 21.08 -10.39
C LYS A 9 26.31 22.02 -9.17
N PRO A 10 26.70 21.58 -7.96
CA PRO A 10 26.88 22.48 -6.83
C PRO A 10 27.95 23.54 -7.19
N ALA A 11 27.95 24.67 -6.47
CA ALA A 11 28.95 25.72 -6.65
C ALA A 11 30.30 25.30 -6.04
N LEU A 12 30.84 24.20 -6.54
CA LEU A 12 32.10 23.58 -6.17
C LEU A 12 32.97 23.51 -7.43
N SER A 13 34.25 23.78 -7.28
CA SER A 13 35.22 23.77 -8.38
C SER A 13 35.42 22.34 -8.87
N ASP A 14 35.72 21.45 -7.92
CA ASP A 14 36.19 20.10 -8.15
C ASP A 14 35.35 19.04 -7.41
N ILE A 15 35.34 17.83 -7.94
CA ILE A 15 34.60 16.70 -7.39
C ILE A 15 35.13 16.31 -6.02
N ASP A 16 36.44 16.48 -5.79
CA ASP A 16 37.11 16.16 -4.53
C ASP A 16 36.69 17.07 -3.36
N GLU A 17 36.03 18.21 -3.65
CA GLU A 17 35.43 19.07 -2.62
C GLU A 17 34.16 18.45 -2.00
N ILE A 18 33.61 17.40 -2.61
CA ILE A 18 32.49 16.65 -2.05
C ILE A 18 32.98 15.84 -0.85
N SER A 19 32.63 16.29 0.35
CA SER A 19 32.97 15.59 1.58
C SER A 19 32.45 14.14 1.58
N GLY A 20 33.35 13.19 1.81
CA GLY A 20 33.02 11.77 1.93
C GLY A 20 32.97 11.00 0.60
N LEU A 21 33.35 11.61 -0.52
CA LEU A 21 33.44 10.96 -1.82
C LEU A 21 34.37 9.73 -1.80
N GLN A 22 35.46 9.81 -1.04
CA GLN A 22 36.44 8.74 -0.84
C GLN A 22 35.90 7.51 -0.06
N LEU A 23 34.74 7.64 0.60
CA LEU A 23 34.11 6.54 1.35
C LEU A 23 33.10 5.76 0.49
N LEU A 24 32.84 6.19 -0.74
CA LEU A 24 31.94 5.49 -1.66
C LEU A 24 32.62 4.24 -2.24
N LYS A 25 31.79 3.26 -2.60
CA LYS A 25 32.25 2.12 -3.42
C LYS A 25 32.70 2.62 -4.79
N SER A 26 33.59 1.88 -5.45
CA SER A 26 34.10 2.20 -6.80
C SER A 26 32.98 2.51 -7.81
N ASP A 27 31.91 1.73 -7.77
CA ASP A 27 30.80 1.86 -8.73
C ASP A 27 29.98 3.12 -8.48
N ASP A 28 29.76 3.45 -7.21
CA ASP A 28 29.04 4.67 -6.82
C ASP A 28 29.90 5.91 -7.07
N TYR A 29 31.21 5.83 -6.85
CA TYR A 29 32.16 6.87 -7.22
C TYR A 29 32.09 7.16 -8.74
N ALA A 30 32.14 6.12 -9.58
CA ALA A 30 32.03 6.27 -11.04
C ALA A 30 30.69 6.92 -11.46
N ARG A 31 29.60 6.62 -10.74
CA ARG A 31 28.30 7.27 -10.97
C ARG A 31 28.33 8.76 -10.61
N VAL A 32 28.97 9.14 -9.50
CA VAL A 32 29.12 10.55 -9.14
C VAL A 32 30.04 11.27 -10.13
N ALA A 33 31.14 10.64 -10.55
CA ALA A 33 32.06 11.20 -11.54
C ALA A 33 31.40 11.46 -12.89
N THR A 34 30.68 10.48 -13.43
CA THR A 34 29.91 10.64 -14.69
C THR A 34 28.79 11.68 -14.57
N TRP A 35 28.14 11.78 -13.41
CA TRP A 35 27.17 12.84 -13.14
C TRP A 35 27.84 14.23 -13.07
N TRP A 36 29.05 14.34 -12.51
CA TRP A 36 29.77 15.59 -12.33
C TRP A 36 30.15 16.26 -13.66
N GLU A 37 30.57 15.46 -14.64
CA GLU A 37 30.95 15.93 -15.98
C GLU A 37 29.75 16.49 -16.76
N SER A 38 28.58 15.84 -16.65
CA SER A 38 27.36 16.30 -17.33
C SER A 38 26.08 15.90 -16.58
N PRO A 39 25.64 16.71 -15.59
CA PRO A 39 24.47 16.40 -14.78
C PRO A 39 23.19 16.20 -15.59
N GLN A 40 23.02 16.97 -16.67
CA GLN A 40 21.85 16.90 -17.54
C GLN A 40 21.86 15.64 -18.42
N ALA A 41 23.01 15.25 -18.97
CA ALA A 41 23.11 14.04 -19.78
C ALA A 41 22.91 12.79 -18.92
N TYR A 42 23.50 12.76 -17.72
CA TYR A 42 23.32 11.68 -16.75
C TYR A 42 21.84 11.49 -16.39
N ALA A 43 21.13 12.57 -16.03
CA ALA A 43 19.71 12.50 -15.68
C ALA A 43 18.84 12.00 -16.86
N LYS A 44 19.13 12.44 -18.10
CA LYS A 44 18.43 11.96 -19.30
C LYS A 44 18.68 10.46 -19.54
N LYS A 45 19.94 10.01 -19.43
CA LYS A 45 20.32 8.60 -19.62
C LYS A 45 19.66 7.70 -18.59
N ARG A 46 19.73 8.03 -17.30
CA ARG A 46 19.08 7.27 -16.23
C ARG A 46 17.57 7.18 -16.39
N LYS A 47 16.92 8.29 -16.78
CA LYS A 47 15.48 8.28 -17.06
C LYS A 47 15.13 7.35 -18.22
N ALA A 48 15.93 7.34 -19.29
CA ALA A 48 15.73 6.43 -20.41
C ALA A 48 15.95 4.96 -20.01
N GLU A 49 16.98 4.66 -19.21
CA GLU A 49 17.24 3.32 -18.67
C GLU A 49 16.07 2.82 -17.81
N VAL A 50 15.56 3.63 -16.88
CA VAL A 50 14.43 3.25 -16.02
C VAL A 50 13.16 3.00 -16.84
N ILE A 51 12.92 3.81 -17.89
CA ILE A 51 11.78 3.57 -18.80
C ILE A 51 12.00 2.27 -19.58
N ALA A 52 13.21 2.03 -20.09
CA ALA A 52 13.53 0.81 -20.82
C ALA A 52 13.39 -0.45 -19.94
N GLU A 53 13.84 -0.38 -18.69
CA GLU A 53 13.71 -1.46 -17.69
C GLU A 53 12.23 -1.70 -17.34
N ALA A 54 11.45 -0.65 -17.08
CA ALA A 54 10.02 -0.79 -16.84
C ALA A 54 9.26 -1.35 -18.06
N VAL A 55 9.67 -0.99 -19.28
CA VAL A 55 9.11 -1.55 -20.52
C VAL A 55 9.51 -3.02 -20.67
N ALA A 56 10.75 -3.38 -20.36
CA ALA A 56 11.23 -4.76 -20.39
C ALA A 56 10.51 -5.64 -19.34
N GLU A 57 10.29 -5.14 -18.12
CA GLU A 57 9.48 -5.80 -17.10
C GLU A 57 8.02 -5.96 -17.55
N ALA A 58 7.44 -4.95 -18.22
CA ALA A 58 6.08 -5.04 -18.73
C ALA A 58 5.89 -6.08 -19.84
N HIS A 59 6.95 -6.46 -20.56
CA HIS A 59 6.92 -7.52 -21.59
C HIS A 59 7.24 -8.92 -21.02
N SER A 60 7.62 -9.03 -19.75
CA SER A 60 7.65 -10.33 -19.07
C SER A 60 6.22 -10.82 -18.81
N PRO A 61 5.93 -12.12 -18.99
CA PRO A 61 4.58 -12.68 -18.83
C PRO A 61 4.04 -12.46 -17.41
N CYS A 62 3.18 -11.45 -17.32
CA CYS A 62 2.19 -11.11 -16.31
C CYS A 62 2.19 -11.95 -15.02
N THR A 63 3.08 -11.60 -14.08
CA THR A 63 2.75 -11.63 -12.66
C THR A 63 2.53 -10.18 -12.23
N ALA A 64 1.28 -9.85 -11.89
CA ALA A 64 0.82 -8.47 -11.73
C ALA A 64 1.64 -7.68 -10.68
N PRO A 65 2.35 -6.60 -11.06
CA PRO A 65 3.07 -5.76 -10.11
C PRO A 65 2.14 -4.65 -9.57
N VAL A 66 2.03 -4.60 -8.25
CA VAL A 66 1.32 -3.55 -7.50
C VAL A 66 2.23 -2.31 -7.46
N THR A 67 1.80 -1.19 -8.03
CA THR A 67 2.57 0.06 -8.05
C THR A 67 2.54 0.76 -6.68
N PRO A 68 3.69 1.08 -6.07
CA PRO A 68 3.73 1.83 -4.82
C PRO A 68 3.64 3.35 -5.07
N LYS A 69 2.56 3.95 -4.59
CA LYS A 69 2.35 5.41 -4.58
C LYS A 69 3.24 6.05 -3.50
N ALA A 70 4.21 6.85 -3.92
CA ALA A 70 5.18 7.51 -3.05
C ALA A 70 4.51 8.48 -2.04
N ALA A 71 4.46 8.09 -0.77
CA ALA A 71 4.09 8.95 0.35
C ALA A 71 5.36 9.59 0.94
N LYS A 72 5.38 10.94 1.01
CA LYS A 72 6.38 11.70 1.78
C LYS A 72 6.21 11.37 3.28
N ALA A 73 7.10 10.55 3.81
CA ALA A 73 7.12 10.18 5.22
C ALA A 73 7.61 11.35 6.10
N ALA A 74 6.77 11.75 7.05
CA ALA A 74 7.15 12.66 8.14
C ALA A 74 8.01 11.89 9.15
N LYS A 75 9.20 12.42 9.45
CA LYS A 75 10.13 11.89 10.45
C LYS A 75 9.64 12.24 11.87
N ASN A 76 8.65 11.50 12.37
CA ASN A 76 8.34 11.43 13.80
C ASN A 76 8.33 9.95 14.19
N ALA A 77 9.51 9.36 14.35
CA ALA A 77 9.65 8.02 14.87
C ALA A 77 9.37 8.04 16.37
N ALA A 78 8.14 7.67 16.74
CA ALA A 78 7.82 7.36 18.13
C ALA A 78 8.72 6.20 18.58
N THR A 79 9.44 6.38 19.68
CA THR A 79 10.26 5.34 20.29
C THR A 79 9.37 4.13 20.62
N PRO A 80 9.76 2.90 20.26
CA PRO A 80 8.98 1.70 20.54
C PRO A 80 8.77 1.57 22.05
N ASP A 81 7.51 1.36 22.44
CA ASP A 81 7.11 1.12 23.82
C ASP A 81 7.88 -0.12 24.34
N LYS A 82 8.53 0.01 25.49
CA LYS A 82 9.63 -0.86 25.97
C LYS A 82 9.20 -2.27 26.44
N GLY A 83 8.07 -2.79 25.96
CA GLY A 83 7.38 -3.90 26.63
C GLY A 83 6.93 -5.09 25.78
N VAL A 84 7.12 -5.09 24.45
CA VAL A 84 6.65 -6.21 23.62
C VAL A 84 7.74 -7.26 23.50
N SER A 85 7.49 -8.48 23.99
CA SER A 85 8.44 -9.59 23.89
C SER A 85 8.58 -10.09 22.45
N ALA A 86 9.74 -10.66 22.11
CA ALA A 86 9.98 -11.20 20.77
C ALA A 86 9.01 -12.34 20.43
N GLU A 87 8.58 -13.10 21.44
CA GLU A 87 7.60 -14.18 21.33
C GLU A 87 6.23 -13.64 20.90
N MET A 88 5.74 -12.55 21.52
CA MET A 88 4.46 -11.94 21.13
C MET A 88 4.47 -11.45 19.68
N ILE A 89 5.60 -10.90 19.21
CA ILE A 89 5.73 -10.45 17.82
C ILE A 89 5.64 -11.63 16.85
N LYS A 90 6.24 -12.78 17.18
CA LYS A 90 6.16 -14.00 16.37
C LYS A 90 4.73 -14.55 16.31
N ASP A 91 4.06 -14.61 17.45
CA ASP A 91 2.67 -15.08 17.53
C ASP A 91 1.72 -14.18 16.73
N GLU A 92 1.91 -12.86 16.82
CA GLU A 92 1.13 -11.88 16.05
C GLU A 92 1.38 -12.01 14.55
N ALA A 93 2.64 -12.23 14.14
CA ALA A 93 2.99 -12.46 12.74
C ALA A 93 2.33 -13.72 12.17
N ALA A 94 2.33 -14.82 12.92
CA ALA A 94 1.69 -16.07 12.52
C ALA A 94 0.16 -15.90 12.35
N LYS A 95 -0.51 -15.26 13.32
CA LYS A 95 -1.95 -14.96 13.22
C LYS A 95 -2.27 -14.05 12.03
N ARG A 96 -1.41 -13.07 11.77
CA ARG A 96 -1.56 -12.17 10.61
C ARG A 96 -1.53 -12.96 9.31
N GLU A 97 -0.58 -13.87 9.15
CA GLU A 97 -0.46 -14.71 7.95
C GLU A 97 -1.70 -15.60 7.75
N GLU A 98 -2.19 -16.25 8.82
CA GLU A 98 -3.42 -17.05 8.79
C GLU A 98 -4.63 -16.23 8.34
N HIS A 99 -4.80 -15.02 8.89
CA HIS A 99 -5.90 -14.14 8.51
C HIS A 99 -5.75 -13.61 7.08
N VAL A 100 -4.52 -13.32 6.63
CA VAL A 100 -4.26 -12.93 5.24
C VAL A 100 -4.67 -14.05 4.29
N ASP A 101 -4.29 -15.30 4.54
CA ASP A 101 -4.70 -16.45 3.72
C ASP A 101 -6.23 -16.58 3.69
N THR A 102 -6.87 -16.55 4.87
CA THR A 102 -8.33 -16.64 5.02
C THR A 102 -9.05 -15.57 4.21
N PHE A 103 -8.73 -14.29 4.42
CA PHE A 103 -9.41 -13.18 3.74
C PHE A 103 -9.03 -13.06 2.27
N SER A 104 -7.83 -13.47 1.86
CA SER A 104 -7.41 -13.42 0.44
C SER A 104 -8.23 -14.36 -0.46
N ARG A 105 -8.74 -15.47 0.10
CA ARG A 105 -9.61 -16.44 -0.59
C ARG A 105 -11.03 -15.92 -0.82
N LEU A 106 -11.47 -14.95 -0.02
CA LEU A 106 -12.82 -14.40 -0.16
C LEU A 106 -12.95 -13.50 -1.41
N PRO A 107 -14.13 -13.51 -2.07
CA PRO A 107 -14.41 -12.54 -3.12
C PRO A 107 -14.60 -11.13 -2.53
N ILE A 108 -14.39 -10.10 -3.35
CA ILE A 108 -14.51 -8.69 -2.95
C ILE A 108 -15.87 -8.38 -2.31
N ALA A 109 -16.95 -9.00 -2.81
CA ALA A 109 -18.30 -8.82 -2.26
C ALA A 109 -18.39 -9.28 -0.79
N SER A 110 -17.86 -10.46 -0.47
CA SER A 110 -17.83 -11.00 0.90
C SER A 110 -16.96 -10.15 1.81
N LEU A 111 -15.77 -9.72 1.35
CA LEU A 111 -14.89 -8.82 2.11
C LEU A 111 -15.62 -7.51 2.48
N LYS A 112 -16.35 -6.92 1.53
CA LYS A 112 -17.14 -5.72 1.80
C LYS A 112 -18.29 -5.98 2.76
N SER A 113 -18.92 -7.15 2.74
CA SER A 113 -19.92 -7.52 3.74
C SER A 113 -19.31 -7.63 5.14
N CYS A 114 -18.20 -8.36 5.30
CA CYS A 114 -17.47 -8.46 6.58
C CYS A 114 -17.14 -7.06 7.14
N LEU A 115 -16.59 -6.18 6.31
CA LEU A 115 -16.26 -4.81 6.72
C LEU A 115 -17.49 -3.95 7.03
N ARG A 116 -18.63 -4.18 6.34
CA ARG A 116 -19.86 -3.41 6.56
C ARG A 116 -20.47 -3.72 7.93
N GLU A 117 -20.56 -5.00 8.28
CA GLU A 117 -21.05 -5.47 9.58
C GLU A 117 -20.17 -4.93 10.72
N ASN A 118 -18.87 -4.82 10.48
CA ASN A 118 -17.88 -4.26 11.40
C ASN A 118 -17.73 -2.72 11.32
N GLN A 119 -18.64 -2.03 10.61
CA GLN A 119 -18.66 -0.57 10.41
C GLN A 119 -17.35 0.04 9.92
N GLN A 120 -16.57 -0.71 9.13
CA GLN A 120 -15.31 -0.29 8.55
C GLN A 120 -15.48 0.36 7.17
N LEU A 121 -14.38 0.91 6.63
CA LEU A 121 -14.37 1.55 5.31
C LEU A 121 -14.39 0.50 4.19
N LEU A 122 -15.25 0.69 3.17
CA LEU A 122 -15.49 -0.27 2.08
C LEU A 122 -14.78 0.03 0.75
N SER A 123 -14.02 1.14 0.67
CA SER A 123 -13.35 1.59 -0.55
C SER A 123 -11.95 1.00 -0.72
N GLY A 124 -11.39 0.99 -1.93
CA GLY A 124 -10.05 0.47 -2.21
C GLY A 124 -10.07 -0.77 -3.10
N ASN A 125 -8.87 -1.28 -3.39
CA ASN A 125 -8.68 -2.52 -4.15
C ASN A 125 -8.85 -3.76 -3.24
N LYS A 126 -8.74 -4.98 -3.80
CA LYS A 126 -8.89 -6.20 -3.00
C LYS A 126 -7.85 -6.30 -1.87
N GLY A 127 -6.60 -5.92 -2.14
CA GLY A 127 -5.52 -5.92 -1.15
C GLY A 127 -5.84 -5.02 0.05
N ASP A 128 -6.29 -3.79 -0.21
CA ASP A 128 -6.68 -2.83 0.83
C ASP A 128 -7.82 -3.37 1.72
N LEU A 129 -8.78 -4.09 1.12
CA LEU A 129 -9.90 -4.69 1.86
C LEU A 129 -9.44 -5.86 2.73
N VAL A 130 -8.55 -6.73 2.20
CA VAL A 130 -7.95 -7.83 2.95
C VAL A 130 -7.14 -7.29 4.13
N GLU A 131 -6.27 -6.31 3.91
CA GLU A 131 -5.46 -5.70 4.98
C GLU A 131 -6.34 -5.11 6.10
N ARG A 132 -7.46 -4.46 5.76
CA ARG A 132 -8.39 -3.93 6.78
C ARG A 132 -9.11 -5.02 7.56
N CYS A 133 -9.54 -6.10 6.90
CA CYS A 133 -10.13 -7.25 7.60
C CYS A 133 -9.12 -7.86 8.57
N VAL A 134 -7.88 -8.08 8.11
CA VAL A 134 -6.79 -8.64 8.93
C VAL A 134 -6.49 -7.74 10.13
N ASP A 135 -6.29 -6.44 9.89
CA ASP A 135 -6.05 -5.46 10.96
C ASP A 135 -7.20 -5.42 11.97
N SER A 136 -8.44 -5.42 11.49
CA SER A 136 -9.60 -5.36 12.37
C SER A 136 -9.82 -6.66 13.13
N LYS A 137 -9.46 -7.81 12.56
CA LYS A 137 -9.54 -9.12 13.21
C LYS A 137 -8.49 -9.26 14.32
N LEU A 138 -7.25 -8.82 14.07
CA LEU A 138 -6.16 -8.90 15.04
C LEU A 138 -6.34 -7.93 16.21
N TYR A 139 -6.77 -6.70 15.92
CA TYR A 139 -6.69 -5.60 16.89
C TYR A 139 -8.04 -4.97 17.24
N GLY A 140 -9.14 -5.43 16.63
CA GLY A 140 -10.48 -4.86 16.77
C GLY A 140 -10.80 -3.80 15.71
N ASN A 141 -12.04 -3.36 15.66
CA ASN A 141 -12.55 -2.39 14.70
C ASN A 141 -12.04 -0.97 14.95
N LEU A 142 -11.78 -0.19 13.90
CA LEU A 142 -11.51 1.24 14.09
C LEU A 142 -12.82 1.96 14.47
N PRO A 143 -12.88 2.66 15.62
CA PRO A 143 -14.08 3.35 16.04
C PRO A 143 -14.34 4.58 15.17
N ARG A 144 -15.56 5.13 15.28
CA ARG A 144 -15.85 6.47 14.79
C ARG A 144 -15.07 7.50 15.61
N CYS A 145 -14.76 8.63 15.00
CA CYS A 145 -14.08 9.71 15.69
C CYS A 145 -14.89 10.18 16.89
N SER A 146 -14.31 10.12 18.09
CA SER A 146 -14.92 10.57 19.35
C SER A 146 -15.26 12.07 19.34
N LYS A 147 -14.56 12.88 18.54
CA LYS A 147 -14.76 14.33 18.46
C LYS A 147 -15.90 14.74 17.52
N CYS A 148 -15.94 14.21 16.30
CA CYS A 148 -16.95 14.62 15.32
C CYS A 148 -18.07 13.60 15.07
N GLY A 149 -17.93 12.35 15.53
CA GLY A 149 -18.91 11.27 15.32
C GLY A 149 -19.06 10.78 13.86
N ILE A 150 -18.75 11.62 12.89
CA ILE A 150 -18.95 11.37 11.46
C ILE A 150 -17.73 10.67 10.85
N GLY A 151 -16.54 11.22 11.11
CA GLY A 151 -15.30 10.78 10.47
C GLY A 151 -14.82 9.41 10.97
N ARG A 152 -14.26 8.61 10.06
CA ARG A 152 -13.59 7.34 10.38
C ARG A 152 -12.12 7.61 10.68
N LEU A 153 -11.62 7.06 11.78
CA LEU A 153 -10.22 7.22 12.15
C LEU A 153 -9.32 6.48 11.13
N LYS A 154 -8.18 7.09 10.83
CA LYS A 154 -7.06 6.46 10.14
C LYS A 154 -5.95 6.25 11.14
N VAL A 155 -5.35 5.07 11.14
CA VAL A 155 -4.22 4.75 12.01
C VAL A 155 -2.94 4.67 11.17
N THR A 156 -1.84 5.17 11.72
CA THR A 156 -0.49 5.00 11.17
C THR A 156 0.35 4.32 12.24
N TYR A 157 0.81 3.11 11.95
CA TYR A 157 1.68 2.36 12.84
C TYR A 157 3.14 2.75 12.64
N SER A 158 3.91 2.82 13.72
CA SER A 158 5.35 3.05 13.67
C SER A 158 6.12 1.80 13.24
N VAL A 159 5.59 0.63 13.59
CA VAL A 159 6.12 -0.70 13.26
C VAL A 159 5.02 -1.53 12.61
N PRO A 160 5.34 -2.48 11.71
CA PRO A 160 4.35 -3.26 10.98
C PRO A 160 3.65 -4.34 11.84
N ILE A 161 4.30 -4.83 12.90
CA ILE A 161 3.81 -5.89 13.81
C ILE A 161 4.29 -5.54 15.22
N GLY A 162 3.56 -5.95 16.25
CA GLY A 162 3.89 -5.73 17.66
C GLY A 162 3.45 -4.36 18.18
N HIS A 163 2.52 -3.70 17.48
CA HIS A 163 1.96 -2.42 17.92
C HIS A 163 0.68 -2.58 18.77
N GLY A 164 0.17 -3.80 18.94
CA GLY A 164 -0.99 -4.09 19.79
C GLY A 164 -2.24 -3.30 19.41
N GLY A 165 -2.40 -2.98 18.12
CA GLY A 165 -3.51 -2.17 17.63
C GLY A 165 -3.43 -0.67 17.91
N GLN A 166 -2.37 -0.19 18.57
CA GLN A 166 -2.18 1.22 18.90
C GLN A 166 -1.23 1.90 17.91
N GLY A 167 -1.42 3.19 17.68
CA GLY A 167 -0.65 3.94 16.68
C GLY A 167 -1.08 5.40 16.65
N PHE A 168 -0.65 6.14 15.63
CA PHE A 168 -1.09 7.51 15.45
C PHE A 168 -2.45 7.56 14.75
N PHE A 169 -3.51 7.74 15.51
CA PHE A 169 -4.86 7.90 15.03
C PHE A 169 -5.09 9.35 14.56
N SER A 170 -5.70 9.50 13.39
CA SER A 170 -6.06 10.80 12.83
C SER A 170 -7.44 10.75 12.17
N CYS A 171 -8.26 11.77 12.43
CA CYS A 171 -9.54 11.93 11.76
C CYS A 171 -9.40 12.95 10.61
N PRO A 172 -9.62 12.53 9.35
CA PRO A 172 -9.61 13.47 8.24
C PRO A 172 -10.80 14.45 8.28
N GLY A 173 -11.95 14.00 8.81
CA GLY A 173 -13.24 14.67 8.67
C GLY A 173 -14.26 13.73 8.03
N GLY A 174 -15.42 14.26 7.69
CA GLY A 174 -16.51 13.56 7.01
C GLY A 174 -17.42 14.54 6.30
N TYR A 175 -18.38 14.03 5.53
CA TYR A 175 -19.44 14.84 4.95
C TYR A 175 -20.62 14.92 5.92
N ASP A 176 -21.10 16.13 6.16
CA ASP A 176 -22.29 16.46 6.95
C ASP A 176 -23.20 17.30 6.04
N ASP A 177 -24.39 16.80 5.71
CA ASP A 177 -25.34 17.44 4.79
C ASP A 177 -24.69 18.01 3.51
N ASP A 178 -23.98 17.16 2.76
CA ASP A 178 -23.24 17.48 1.52
C ASP A 178 -22.02 18.41 1.66
N ALA A 179 -21.78 18.99 2.84
CA ALA A 179 -20.59 19.78 3.11
C ALA A 179 -19.48 18.92 3.74
N TYR A 180 -18.25 19.02 3.22
CA TYR A 180 -17.11 18.37 3.86
C TYR A 180 -16.64 19.14 5.08
N VAL A 181 -16.77 18.54 6.26
CA VAL A 181 -16.32 19.13 7.53
C VAL A 181 -15.00 18.50 7.96
N ARG A 182 -13.95 19.33 8.00
CA ARG A 182 -12.62 18.92 8.46
C ARG A 182 -12.58 18.86 10.00
N CYS A 183 -12.21 17.70 10.56
CA CYS A 183 -12.18 17.50 12.02
C CYS A 183 -10.79 17.75 12.64
N GLY A 184 -9.75 17.09 12.14
CA GLY A 184 -8.38 17.25 12.63
C GLY A 184 -8.07 16.58 13.97
N TYR A 185 -8.97 15.75 14.51
CA TYR A 185 -8.72 14.95 15.71
C TYR A 185 -7.47 14.06 15.53
N ARG A 186 -6.64 13.96 16.58
CA ARG A 186 -5.41 13.16 16.63
C ARG A 186 -5.28 12.53 18.01
N SER A 187 -4.91 11.27 18.08
CA SER A 187 -4.62 10.54 19.32
C SER A 187 -3.56 9.47 19.09
N THR A 188 -2.86 9.06 20.14
CA THR A 188 -1.95 7.90 20.12
C THR A 188 -2.61 6.62 20.64
N ARG A 189 -3.76 6.75 21.30
CA ARG A 189 -4.49 5.62 21.88
C ARG A 189 -5.98 5.74 21.63
N GLU A 190 -6.58 4.64 21.20
CA GLU A 190 -8.01 4.53 20.98
C GLU A 190 -8.51 3.14 21.36
N MET A 191 -9.73 3.09 21.89
CA MET A 191 -10.40 1.83 22.21
C MET A 191 -11.05 1.27 20.95
N ARG A 192 -10.60 0.09 20.53
CA ARG A 192 -11.11 -0.60 19.34
C ARG A 192 -12.16 -1.64 19.77
N PRO A 193 -13.43 -1.54 19.32
CA PRO A 193 -14.43 -2.57 19.58
C PRO A 193 -13.96 -3.93 19.02
N PRO A 194 -14.29 -5.06 19.65
CA PRO A 194 -13.90 -6.37 19.12
C PRO A 194 -14.50 -6.62 17.73
N TRP A 195 -13.81 -7.44 16.92
CA TRP A 195 -14.31 -7.90 15.63
C TRP A 195 -15.55 -8.78 15.81
N VAL A 196 -16.61 -8.47 15.08
CA VAL A 196 -17.81 -9.30 15.00
C VAL A 196 -17.60 -10.33 13.89
N VAL A 197 -17.58 -11.61 14.28
CA VAL A 197 -17.47 -12.73 13.34
C VAL A 197 -18.74 -12.77 12.50
N THR A 198 -18.57 -12.78 11.18
CA THR A 198 -19.66 -12.74 10.22
C THR A 198 -19.81 -14.10 9.55
N GLU A 199 -21.03 -14.47 9.12
CA GLU A 199 -21.28 -15.74 8.42
C GLU A 199 -20.44 -15.88 7.14
N HIS A 200 -20.05 -14.75 6.55
CA HIS A 200 -19.23 -14.68 5.35
C HIS A 200 -17.78 -15.13 5.57
N GLU A 201 -17.27 -15.12 6.81
CA GLU A 201 -15.95 -15.66 7.14
C GLU A 201 -15.93 -17.20 6.98
N ALA A 202 -17.04 -17.87 7.24
CA ALA A 202 -17.18 -19.33 7.13
C ALA A 202 -17.41 -19.81 5.68
N TYR A 203 -17.56 -18.91 4.71
CA TYR A 203 -17.86 -19.29 3.34
C TYR A 203 -16.61 -19.81 2.61
N THR A 204 -16.33 -21.10 2.76
CA THR A 204 -15.51 -21.82 1.80
C THR A 204 -16.32 -22.01 0.54
N LYS A 205 -16.09 -21.19 -0.48
CA LYS A 205 -16.75 -21.37 -1.77
C LYS A 205 -16.46 -22.80 -2.24
N PRO A 206 -17.49 -23.67 -2.43
CA PRO A 206 -17.24 -24.98 -2.98
C PRO A 206 -16.56 -24.80 -4.34
N ALA A 207 -15.51 -25.59 -4.59
CA ALA A 207 -14.76 -25.51 -5.84
C ALA A 207 -15.74 -25.49 -7.01
N ARG A 208 -15.82 -24.35 -7.71
CA ARG A 208 -16.76 -24.16 -8.80
C ARG A 208 -16.31 -25.14 -9.88
N LYS A 209 -17.01 -26.28 -10.01
CA LYS A 209 -16.74 -27.24 -11.09
C LYS A 209 -16.73 -26.43 -12.38
N SER A 210 -15.59 -26.40 -13.05
CA SER A 210 -15.44 -25.74 -14.34
C SER A 210 -16.30 -26.49 -15.33
N THR A 211 -17.58 -26.14 -15.42
CA THR A 211 -18.42 -26.50 -16.55
C THR A 211 -17.86 -25.73 -17.73
N GLY A 212 -16.87 -26.36 -18.40
CA GLY A 212 -16.35 -25.93 -19.68
C GLY A 212 -17.46 -26.05 -20.71
N THR A 213 -18.32 -25.04 -20.78
CA THR A 213 -19.19 -24.86 -21.93
C THR A 213 -18.38 -24.12 -22.98
N SER A 214 -17.69 -24.90 -23.81
CA SER A 214 -17.10 -24.43 -25.06
C SER A 214 -18.20 -23.94 -25.98
N SER A 215 -18.59 -22.67 -25.83
CA SER A 215 -19.47 -21.99 -26.78
C SER A 215 -18.68 -21.71 -28.06
N ALA A 216 -18.75 -22.65 -29.00
CA ALA A 216 -18.39 -22.41 -30.39
C ALA A 216 -19.31 -21.30 -30.94
N GLY A 217 -18.75 -20.12 -31.18
CA GLY A 217 -19.48 -19.00 -31.77
C GLY A 217 -19.77 -19.28 -33.25
N PRO A 218 -21.00 -19.07 -33.74
CA PRO A 218 -21.30 -19.15 -35.16
C PRO A 218 -20.68 -17.95 -35.91
N SER A 219 -19.89 -18.26 -36.93
CA SER A 219 -19.32 -17.31 -37.88
C SER A 219 -20.43 -16.75 -38.78
N SER A 220 -20.79 -15.48 -38.61
CA SER A 220 -21.76 -14.80 -39.49
C SER A 220 -21.03 -14.07 -40.61
N SER A 221 -20.96 -14.70 -41.79
CA SER A 221 -20.57 -14.04 -43.04
C SER A 221 -21.73 -13.17 -43.55
N GLY A 222 -21.57 -11.85 -43.49
CA GLY A 222 -22.50 -10.90 -44.09
C GLY A 222 -22.19 -10.70 -45.58
N ALA A 223 -23.14 -11.07 -46.44
CA ALA A 223 -23.14 -10.77 -47.87
C ALA A 223 -23.73 -9.37 -48.10
N LEU A 224 -22.98 -8.50 -48.80
CA LEU A 224 -23.42 -7.21 -49.33
C LEU A 224 -24.13 -7.46 -50.67
N LEU A 225 -25.42 -7.13 -50.75
CA LEU A 225 -26.17 -7.04 -52.00
C LEU A 225 -26.17 -5.56 -52.45
N VAL A 226 -25.86 -5.36 -53.74
CA VAL A 226 -25.81 -4.06 -54.43
C VAL A 226 -27.04 -3.99 -55.33
N ASP A 227 -27.78 -2.88 -55.26
CA ASP A 227 -28.75 -2.43 -56.28
C ASP A 227 -28.43 -0.96 -56.62
#